data_AF-A0A6V8NJQ7-F1
#
_entry.id   AF-A0A6V8NJQ7-F1
#
_cell.length_a   1.000
_cell.length_b   1.000
_cell.length_c   1.000
_cell.angle_alpha   90.00
_cell.angle_beta   90.00
_cell.angle_gamma   90.00
#
_symmetry.space_group_name_H-M   'P 1'
#
loop_
_entity.id
_entity.type
_entity.pdbx_description
1 polymer ?
#
loop_
_entity_poly.entity_id
_entity_poly.type
_entity_poly.pdbx_seq_one_letter_code
_entity_poly.pdbx_strand_id
1 'polypeptide(L)'
;IFLGYPDADSLSHKELRKVFIRLIREERPDGLLLPDPWLPYEAPSGHVVVGLAGAEAVLFSPLPYFEPKGVTHQLSFVAFYATHRPNTFVDVTSLWEKKLEAIKKHESQFSPQLFQKLSLYLGLRSKEWGEGKGMEKAEAFKVLTPSHLHANVDTLEC
;
A
#
# COMPACT_ATOMS: atom_id res chain seq x y z
N ILE A 1 5.92 12.99 4.69
CA ILE A 1 5.00 14.13 4.40
C ILE A 1 3.72 13.89 5.19
N PHE A 2 3.24 14.86 5.98
CA PHE A 2 1.95 14.79 6.66
C PHE A 2 0.92 15.61 5.88
N LEU A 3 -0.20 14.99 5.48
CA LEU A 3 -1.20 15.63 4.61
C LEU A 3 -2.26 16.45 5.38
N GLY A 4 -2.31 16.32 6.70
CA GLY A 4 -3.21 17.10 7.56
C GLY A 4 -4.70 16.76 7.46
N TYR A 5 -5.05 15.67 6.76
CA TYR A 5 -6.44 15.19 6.75
C TYR A 5 -6.81 14.55 8.10
N PRO A 6 -8.07 14.69 8.56
CA PRO A 6 -8.56 13.94 9.71
C PRO A 6 -8.59 12.44 9.41
N ASP A 7 -8.56 11.63 10.48
CA ASP A 7 -8.82 10.20 10.39
C ASP A 7 -10.31 9.92 10.05
N ALA A 8 -10.59 8.76 9.48
CA ALA A 8 -11.92 8.31 9.02
C ALA A 8 -12.58 9.12 7.86
N ASP A 9 -13.87 8.85 7.58
CA ASP A 9 -14.77 9.16 6.43
C ASP A 9 -14.75 10.57 5.80
N SER A 10 -13.90 11.48 6.25
CA SER A 10 -13.76 12.84 5.71
C SER A 10 -12.89 12.93 4.43
N LEU A 11 -12.28 11.82 4.02
CA LEU A 11 -11.35 11.78 2.88
C LEU A 11 -12.11 11.80 1.55
N SER A 12 -12.04 12.92 0.84
CA SER A 12 -12.48 12.98 -0.56
C SER A 12 -11.47 12.26 -1.45
N HIS A 13 -11.89 11.14 -2.05
CA HIS A 13 -11.12 10.43 -3.08
C HIS A 13 -10.53 11.39 -4.11
N LYS A 14 -11.37 12.27 -4.67
CA LYS A 14 -10.95 13.21 -5.72
C LYS A 14 -9.83 14.13 -5.23
N GLU A 15 -9.93 14.66 -4.02
CA GLU A 15 -8.91 15.56 -3.48
C GLU A 15 -7.61 14.81 -3.15
N LEU A 16 -7.68 13.61 -2.58
CA LEU A 16 -6.51 12.77 -2.35
C LEU A 16 -5.79 12.44 -3.65
N ARG A 17 -6.51 12.09 -4.71
CA ARG A 17 -5.93 11.82 -6.03
C ARG A 17 -5.14 13.02 -6.55
N LYS A 18 -5.68 14.24 -6.44
CA LYS A 18 -4.97 15.45 -6.85
C LYS A 18 -3.69 15.66 -6.04
N VAL A 19 -3.76 15.47 -4.73
CA VAL A 19 -2.60 15.56 -3.84
C VAL A 19 -1.54 14.53 -4.21
N PHE A 20 -1.92 13.28 -4.46
CA PHE A 20 -1.00 12.23 -4.88
C PHE A 20 -0.38 12.51 -6.24
N ILE A 21 -1.15 12.96 -7.24
CA ILE A 21 -0.60 13.36 -8.55
C ILE A 21 0.47 14.45 -8.38
N ARG A 22 0.19 15.47 -7.56
CA ARG A 22 1.16 16.53 -7.26
C ARG A 22 2.43 15.97 -6.62
N LEU A 23 2.30 15.16 -5.57
CA LEU A 23 3.44 14.56 -4.87
C LEU A 23 4.27 13.63 -5.75
N ILE A 24 3.62 12.83 -6.61
CA ILE A 24 4.31 11.98 -7.57
C ILE A 24 5.17 12.82 -8.54
N ARG A 25 4.66 13.96 -9.00
CA ARG A 25 5.39 14.86 -9.91
C ARG A 25 6.53 15.60 -9.22
N GLU A 26 6.38 15.91 -7.95
CA GLU A 26 7.39 16.59 -7.11
C GLU A 26 8.51 15.62 -6.69
N GLU A 27 8.15 14.48 -6.11
CA GLU A 27 9.09 13.49 -5.54
C GLU A 27 9.64 12.52 -6.59
N ARG A 28 8.98 12.40 -7.74
CA ARG A 28 9.36 11.56 -8.88
C ARG A 28 9.73 10.10 -8.50
N PRO A 29 8.90 9.38 -7.73
CA PRO A 29 9.22 8.02 -7.28
C PRO A 29 9.13 7.00 -8.43
N ASP A 30 9.87 5.90 -8.33
CA ASP A 30 9.76 4.78 -9.28
C ASP A 30 8.45 4.00 -9.12
N GLY A 31 7.88 3.96 -7.92
CA GLY A 31 6.64 3.27 -7.61
C GLY A 31 6.00 3.74 -6.30
N LEU A 32 4.75 3.31 -6.06
CA LEU A 32 4.03 3.56 -4.80
C LEU A 32 3.82 2.27 -4.02
N LEU A 33 3.80 2.39 -2.69
CA LEU A 33 3.33 1.37 -1.77
C LEU A 33 2.01 1.84 -1.15
N LEU A 34 0.92 1.11 -1.36
CA LEU A 34 -0.45 1.51 -0.99
C LEU A 34 -1.21 0.36 -0.31
N PRO A 35 -2.24 0.65 0.51
CA PRO A 35 -3.17 -0.40 0.94
C PRO A 35 -3.93 -0.93 -0.27
N ASP A 36 -4.18 -2.24 -0.33
CA ASP A 36 -4.99 -2.86 -1.38
C ASP A 36 -6.46 -2.42 -1.25
N PRO A 37 -7.00 -1.60 -2.19
CA PRO A 37 -8.39 -1.17 -2.10
C PRO A 37 -9.39 -2.28 -2.44
N TRP A 38 -8.93 -3.43 -2.95
CA TRP A 38 -9.76 -4.58 -3.30
C TRP A 38 -9.67 -5.72 -2.27
N LEU A 39 -9.13 -5.45 -1.07
CA LEU A 39 -9.17 -6.38 0.05
C LEU A 39 -10.63 -6.69 0.45
N PRO A 40 -11.10 -7.94 0.33
CA PRO A 40 -12.45 -8.31 0.74
C PRO A 40 -12.65 -8.09 2.24
N TYR A 41 -13.84 -7.60 2.61
CA TYR A 41 -14.23 -7.32 4.00
C TYR A 41 -13.47 -6.18 4.69
N GLU A 42 -12.70 -5.37 3.95
CA GLU A 42 -12.16 -4.12 4.47
C GLU A 42 -13.31 -3.11 4.68
N ALA A 43 -13.72 -2.94 5.93
CA ALA A 43 -14.81 -2.05 6.31
C ALA A 43 -14.39 -0.58 6.51
N PRO A 44 -13.19 -0.26 7.06
CA PRO A 44 -12.73 1.12 7.15
C PRO A 44 -12.54 1.74 5.76
N SER A 45 -13.38 2.72 5.43
CA SER A 45 -13.37 3.42 4.13
C SER A 45 -12.01 4.07 3.83
N GLY A 46 -11.27 4.50 4.85
CA GLY A 46 -10.00 5.21 4.70
C GLY A 46 -8.97 4.42 3.90
N HIS A 47 -8.78 3.12 4.18
CA HIS A 47 -7.84 2.28 3.43
C HIS A 47 -8.25 2.15 1.95
N VAL A 48 -9.54 1.89 1.71
CA VAL A 48 -10.10 1.76 0.36
C VAL A 48 -9.93 3.06 -0.43
N VAL A 49 -10.30 4.20 0.16
CA VAL A 49 -10.22 5.51 -0.49
C VAL A 49 -8.76 5.89 -0.79
N VAL A 50 -7.83 5.64 0.14
CA VAL A 50 -6.40 5.89 -0.08
C VAL A 50 -5.84 5.00 -1.20
N GLY A 51 -6.16 3.71 -1.17
CA GLY A 51 -5.72 2.75 -2.19
C GLY A 51 -6.22 3.11 -3.58
N LEU A 52 -7.52 3.42 -3.72
CA LEU A 52 -8.13 3.82 -5.00
C LEU A 52 -7.56 5.15 -5.51
N ALA A 53 -7.49 6.18 -4.66
CA ALA A 53 -6.95 7.48 -5.04
C ALA A 53 -5.48 7.37 -5.49
N GLY A 54 -4.69 6.53 -4.82
CA GLY A 54 -3.29 6.27 -5.18
C GLY A 54 -3.17 5.50 -6.49
N ALA A 55 -3.97 4.45 -6.70
CA ALA A 55 -4.00 3.68 -7.94
C ALA A 55 -4.39 4.56 -9.15
N GLU A 56 -5.39 5.45 -9.00
CA GLU A 56 -5.73 6.42 -10.03
C GLU A 56 -4.59 7.43 -10.26
N ALA A 57 -3.90 7.87 -9.21
CA ALA A 57 -2.77 8.78 -9.35
C ALA A 57 -1.61 8.14 -10.13
N VAL A 58 -1.39 6.83 -10.02
CA VAL A 58 -0.43 6.09 -10.84
C VAL A 58 -0.79 6.20 -12.33
N LEU A 59 -2.08 6.07 -12.68
CA LEU A 59 -2.56 6.19 -14.06
C LEU A 59 -2.53 7.64 -14.58
N PHE A 60 -2.82 8.62 -13.73
CA PHE A 60 -3.07 10.01 -14.17
C PHE A 60 -1.91 10.97 -13.98
N SER A 61 -0.92 10.65 -13.13
CA SER A 61 0.30 11.45 -13.00
C SER A 61 1.09 11.71 -14.30
N PRO A 62 1.13 10.81 -15.30
CA PRO A 62 1.75 11.11 -16.59
C PRO A 62 0.88 11.97 -17.52
N LEU A 63 -0.40 12.22 -17.18
CA LEU A 63 -1.35 12.92 -18.04
C LEU A 63 -1.41 14.41 -17.69
N PRO A 64 -1.00 15.33 -18.59
CA PRO A 64 -0.88 16.76 -18.26
C PRO A 64 -2.21 17.46 -17.99
N TYR A 65 -3.34 16.87 -18.40
CA TYR A 65 -4.67 17.41 -18.13
C TYR A 65 -5.08 17.27 -16.65
N PHE A 66 -4.58 16.24 -15.96
CA PHE A 66 -4.85 16.05 -14.54
C PHE A 66 -3.85 16.86 -13.72
N GLU A 67 -4.36 17.76 -12.88
CA GLU A 67 -3.57 18.71 -12.08
C GLU A 67 -2.50 19.43 -12.93
N PRO A 68 -2.83 20.37 -13.82
CA PRO A 68 -1.96 20.83 -14.92
C PRO A 68 -0.67 21.55 -14.51
N LYS A 69 -0.37 21.64 -13.21
CA LYS A 69 0.88 22.19 -12.68
C LYS A 69 1.94 21.09 -12.54
N GLY A 70 3.19 21.48 -12.75
CA GLY A 70 4.35 20.61 -12.58
C GLY A 70 4.66 19.75 -13.82
N VAL A 71 5.86 19.17 -13.82
CA VAL A 71 6.31 18.25 -14.88
C VAL A 71 5.67 16.89 -14.64
N THR A 72 5.07 16.30 -15.67
CA THR A 72 4.49 14.96 -15.59
C THR A 72 5.53 13.92 -15.18
N HIS A 73 5.10 12.90 -14.45
CA HIS A 73 5.95 11.80 -14.04
C HIS A 73 5.18 10.49 -14.18
N GLN A 74 5.83 9.47 -14.72
CA GLN A 74 5.26 8.14 -14.90
C GLN A 74 5.96 7.20 -13.93
N LEU A 75 5.18 6.45 -13.14
CA LEU A 75 5.73 5.41 -12.30
C LEU A 75 5.84 4.10 -13.06
N SER A 76 6.77 3.26 -12.63
CA SER A 76 7.01 1.94 -13.18
C SER A 76 6.09 0.88 -12.57
N PHE A 77 5.74 1.02 -11.29
CA PHE A 77 4.92 0.05 -10.58
C PHE A 77 4.11 0.64 -9.41
N VAL A 78 3.14 -0.14 -8.94
CA VAL A 78 2.50 0.02 -7.64
C VAL A 78 2.57 -1.31 -6.90
N ALA A 79 2.84 -1.27 -5.61
CA ALA A 79 2.79 -2.42 -4.71
C ALA A 79 1.66 -2.21 -3.72
N PHE A 80 0.74 -3.16 -3.65
CA PHE A 80 -0.33 -3.15 -2.65
C PHE A 80 0.03 -4.05 -1.47
N TYR A 81 0.07 -3.48 -0.26
CA TYR A 81 0.14 -4.24 0.99
C TYR A 81 -1.26 -4.56 1.51
N ALA A 82 -1.34 -5.45 2.51
CA ALA A 82 -2.61 -5.97 3.02
C ALA A 82 -3.50 -6.54 1.91
N THR A 83 -2.89 -7.24 0.95
CA THR A 83 -3.61 -7.86 -0.17
C THR A 83 -4.02 -9.29 0.15
N HIS A 84 -5.16 -9.71 -0.41
CA HIS A 84 -5.60 -11.11 -0.39
C HIS A 84 -5.08 -11.94 -1.56
N ARG A 85 -4.42 -11.31 -2.55
CA ARG A 85 -3.88 -11.94 -3.76
C ARG A 85 -2.41 -11.58 -3.99
N PRO A 86 -1.50 -11.81 -3.03
CA PRO A 86 -0.10 -11.43 -3.22
C PRO A 86 0.57 -12.21 -4.36
N ASN A 87 1.42 -11.53 -5.12
CA ASN A 87 2.25 -12.12 -6.19
C ASN A 87 3.76 -11.89 -5.97
N THR A 88 4.13 -11.06 -4.99
CA THR A 88 5.51 -10.73 -4.66
C THR A 88 5.74 -10.92 -3.17
N PHE A 89 6.87 -11.53 -2.81
CA PHE A 89 7.24 -11.85 -1.44
C PHE A 89 8.65 -11.36 -1.15
N VAL A 90 8.82 -10.63 -0.05
CA VAL A 90 10.10 -10.04 0.36
C VAL A 90 10.54 -10.68 1.67
N ASP A 91 11.76 -11.23 1.70
CA ASP A 91 12.34 -11.78 2.93
C ASP A 91 12.59 -10.65 3.94
N VAL A 92 11.95 -10.77 5.10
CA VAL A 92 12.08 -9.84 6.22
C VAL A 92 12.64 -10.51 7.46
N THR A 93 13.19 -11.72 7.34
CA THR A 93 13.69 -12.54 8.45
C THR A 93 14.66 -11.76 9.34
N SER A 94 15.67 -11.13 8.73
CA SER A 94 16.68 -10.33 9.44
C SER A 94 16.16 -8.99 9.98
N LEU A 95 14.99 -8.54 9.50
CA LEU A 95 14.38 -7.26 9.86
C LEU A 95 13.15 -7.41 10.76
N TRP A 96 12.79 -8.64 11.12
CA TRP A 96 11.52 -8.93 11.78
C TRP A 96 11.39 -8.21 13.12
N GLU A 97 12.42 -8.28 13.96
CA GLU A 97 12.38 -7.62 15.27
C GLU A 97 12.32 -6.09 15.11
N LYS A 98 13.05 -5.52 14.15
CA LYS A 98 13.00 -4.09 13.83
C LYS A 98 11.61 -3.65 13.39
N LYS A 99 10.89 -4.48 12.62
CA LYS A 99 9.49 -4.23 12.24
C LYS A 99 8.58 -4.19 13.47
N LEU A 100 8.68 -5.18 14.37
CA LEU A 100 7.86 -5.22 15.58
C LEU A 100 8.15 -4.04 16.52
N GLU A 101 9.43 -3.67 16.66
CA GLU A 101 9.84 -2.48 17.41
C GLU A 101 9.26 -1.20 16.81
N ALA A 102 9.28 -1.05 15.49
CA ALA A 102 8.70 0.10 14.80
C ALA A 102 7.19 0.21 15.06
N ILE A 103 6.45 -0.90 14.94
CA ILE A 103 5.01 -0.94 15.25
C ILE A 103 4.77 -0.54 16.72
N LYS A 104 5.58 -1.06 17.64
CA LYS A 104 5.45 -0.79 19.08
C LYS A 104 5.63 0.68 19.45
N LYS A 105 6.32 1.48 18.63
CA LYS A 105 6.46 2.93 18.86
C LYS A 105 5.15 3.70 18.73
N HIS A 106 4.11 3.12 18.14
CA HIS A 106 2.77 3.70 18.08
C HIS A 106 1.98 3.39 19.35
N GLU A 107 2.49 3.83 20.50
CA GLU A 107 2.02 3.43 21.85
C GLU A 107 0.52 3.72 22.08
N SER A 108 -0.01 4.81 21.51
CA SER A 108 -1.44 5.16 21.63
C SER A 108 -2.37 4.21 20.88
N GLN A 109 -1.86 3.46 19.90
CA GLN A 109 -2.64 2.54 19.06
C GLN A 109 -2.69 1.13 19.64
N PHE A 110 -1.67 0.73 20.41
CA PHE A 110 -1.47 -0.66 20.80
C PHE A 110 -1.25 -0.81 22.31
N SER A 111 -2.28 -1.25 23.03
CA SER A 111 -2.08 -1.79 24.38
C SER A 111 -1.16 -3.02 24.33
N PRO A 112 -0.48 -3.40 25.43
CA PRO A 112 0.38 -4.58 25.46
C PRO A 112 -0.33 -5.86 24.97
N GLN A 113 -1.59 -6.04 25.34
CA GLN A 113 -2.40 -7.20 24.94
C GLN A 113 -2.75 -7.16 23.44
N LEU A 114 -3.10 -5.98 22.91
CA LEU A 114 -3.38 -5.83 21.48
C LEU A 114 -2.12 -6.03 20.64
N PHE A 115 -0.99 -5.46 21.07
CA PHE A 115 0.30 -5.63 20.43
C PHE A 115 0.73 -7.10 20.37
N GLN A 116 0.52 -7.85 21.46
CA GLN A 116 0.84 -9.28 21.49
C GLN A 116 0.01 -10.07 20.47
N LYS A 117 -1.31 -9.83 20.41
CA LYS A 117 -2.20 -10.47 19.43
C LYS A 117 -1.80 -10.13 18.00
N LEU A 118 -1.52 -8.86 17.72
CA LEU A 118 -1.07 -8.40 16.42
C LEU A 118 0.27 -9.04 16.02
N SER A 119 1.25 -9.09 16.94
CA SER A 119 2.56 -9.69 16.68
C SER A 119 2.45 -11.17 16.36
N LEU A 120 1.57 -11.91 17.05
CA LEU A 120 1.31 -13.32 16.75
C LEU A 120 0.69 -13.49 15.36
N TYR A 121 -0.34 -12.70 15.04
CA TYR A 121 -1.00 -12.73 13.73
C TYR A 121 -0.01 -12.43 12.59
N LEU A 122 0.74 -11.33 12.70
CA LEU A 122 1.76 -10.96 11.72
C LEU A 122 2.83 -12.04 11.59
N GLY A 123 3.28 -12.61 12.72
CA GLY A 123 4.27 -13.68 12.76
C GLY A 123 3.80 -14.92 12.01
N LEU A 124 2.56 -15.37 12.23
CA LEU A 124 1.97 -16.51 11.54
C LEU A 124 1.91 -16.25 10.02
N ARG A 125 1.31 -15.13 9.60
CA ARG A 125 1.20 -14.76 8.18
C ARG A 125 2.56 -14.66 7.49
N SER A 126 3.56 -14.09 8.17
CA SER A 126 4.89 -13.95 7.61
C SER A 126 5.56 -15.30 7.33
N LYS A 127 5.36 -16.29 8.21
CA LYS A 127 5.87 -17.66 8.03
C LYS A 127 5.14 -18.35 6.89
N GLU A 128 3.81 -18.28 6.86
CA GLU A 128 3.00 -18.84 5.77
C GLU A 128 3.42 -18.28 4.40
N TRP A 129 3.72 -16.98 4.33
CA TRP A 129 4.20 -16.36 3.09
C TRP A 129 5.61 -16.77 2.70
N GLY A 130 6.50 -16.99 3.67
CA GLY A 130 7.88 -17.45 3.44
C GLY A 130 7.99 -18.94 3.11
N GLU A 131 6.99 -19.74 3.50
CA GLU A 131 6.96 -21.17 3.27
C GLU A 131 7.08 -21.51 1.76
N GLY A 132 7.93 -22.51 1.49
CA GLY A 132 8.26 -22.94 0.12
C GLY A 132 9.12 -21.96 -0.68
N LYS A 133 9.52 -20.81 -0.14
CA LYS A 133 10.31 -19.77 -0.84
C LYS A 133 11.71 -19.55 -0.27
N GLY A 134 12.14 -20.39 0.67
CA GLY A 134 13.44 -20.26 1.32
C GLY A 134 13.56 -19.03 2.23
N MET A 135 12.43 -18.46 2.67
CA MET A 135 12.36 -17.31 3.57
C MET A 135 11.73 -17.79 4.89
N GLU A 136 12.36 -17.51 6.03
CA GLU A 136 11.76 -17.86 7.33
C GLU A 136 10.52 -16.98 7.59
N LYS A 137 10.60 -15.70 7.21
CA LYS A 137 9.51 -14.73 7.29
C LYS A 137 9.50 -13.85 6.05
N ALA A 138 8.33 -13.70 5.44
CA ALA A 138 8.14 -12.82 4.29
C ALA A 138 7.05 -11.78 4.55
N GLU A 139 7.18 -10.61 3.91
CA GLU A 139 6.05 -9.71 3.64
C GLU A 139 5.55 -9.94 2.22
N ALA A 140 4.23 -9.85 2.04
CA ALA A 140 3.57 -10.18 0.79
C ALA A 140 2.86 -8.95 0.22
N PHE A 141 3.03 -8.76 -1.09
CA PHE A 141 2.51 -7.61 -1.84
C PHE A 141 1.87 -8.07 -3.16
N LYS A 142 0.91 -7.29 -3.65
CA LYS A 142 0.45 -7.36 -5.05
C LYS A 142 1.17 -6.27 -5.82
N VAL A 143 2.16 -6.62 -6.61
CA VAL A 143 2.93 -5.69 -7.44
C VAL A 143 2.38 -5.70 -8.85
N LEU A 144 2.03 -4.53 -9.35
CA LEU A 144 1.40 -4.31 -10.65
C LEU A 144 2.10 -3.17 -11.39
N THR A 145 2.19 -3.27 -12.71
CA THR A 145 2.51 -2.12 -13.58
C THR A 145 1.23 -1.31 -13.88
N PRO A 146 1.35 -0.05 -14.36
CA PRO A 146 0.17 0.75 -14.70
C PRO A 146 -0.81 0.08 -15.67
N SER A 147 -0.33 -0.75 -16.60
CA SER A 147 -1.20 -1.46 -17.56
C SER A 147 -2.12 -2.49 -16.91
N HIS A 148 -1.74 -3.05 -15.77
CA HIS A 148 -2.61 -3.99 -15.04
C HIS A 148 -3.80 -3.29 -14.36
N LEU A 149 -3.69 -1.97 -14.11
CA LEU A 149 -4.75 -1.20 -13.44
C LEU A 149 -5.89 -0.79 -14.37
N HIS A 150 -5.84 -1.13 -15.67
CA HIS A 150 -6.83 -0.67 -16.64
C HIS A 150 -7.30 -1.78 -17.58
N ALA A 151 -8.57 -2.19 -17.42
CA ALA A 151 -9.25 -3.15 -18.29
C ALA A 151 -8.49 -4.48 -18.53
N ASN A 152 -7.68 -4.89 -17.54
CA ASN A 152 -6.93 -6.13 -17.60
C ASN A 152 -7.62 -7.18 -16.72
N VAL A 153 -8.22 -8.19 -17.37
CA VAL A 153 -8.98 -9.26 -16.71
C VAL A 153 -8.08 -10.26 -15.98
N ASP A 154 -6.80 -10.32 -16.34
CA ASP A 154 -5.82 -11.25 -15.78
C ASP A 154 -5.13 -10.69 -14.53
N THR A 155 -5.36 -9.41 -14.20
CA THR A 155 -4.76 -8.74 -13.03
C THR A 155 -5.06 -9.44 -11.71
N LEU A 156 -6.19 -10.14 -11.61
CA LEU A 156 -6.53 -10.87 -10.39
C LEU A 156 -5.53 -12.00 -10.10
N GLU A 157 -5.07 -12.68 -11.15
CA GLU A 157 -4.26 -13.90 -11.07
C GLU A 157 -2.76 -13.66 -11.28
N CYS A 158 -2.36 -12.49 -11.77
CA CYS A 158 -0.95 -12.13 -12.01
C CYS A 158 -0.13 -11.84 -10.75
#